data_AF-A0A382IJ63-F1
#
_entry.id   AF-A0A382IJ63-F1
#
_cell.length_a   1.000
_cell.length_b   1.000
_cell.length_c   1.000
_cell.angle_alpha   90.00
_cell.angle_beta   90.00
_cell.angle_gamma   90.00
#
_symmetry.space_group_name_H-M   'P 1'
#
loop_
_entity.id
_entity.type
_entity.pdbx_description
1 polymer ?
#
loop_
_entity_poly.entity_id
_entity_poly.type
_entity_poly.pdbx_seq_one_letter_code
_entity_poly.pdbx_strand_id
1 'polypeptide(L)'
;VLPGAIGLLQTTEVIKLVLRHGDPMIGRLLLYDAMKMSFREVKVRRDPGCLLCGDQPSITELIDYKEFCNVPLPGEVLDTEFDESAYEISPVELKKTLQTEEETVLLDVRE
;
A
#
# COMPACT_ATOMS: atom_id res chain seq x y z
N VAL A 1 5.55 14.63 2.11
CA VAL A 1 4.87 15.58 1.18
C VAL A 1 4.21 14.87 0.00
N LEU A 2 4.95 14.06 -0.78
CA LEU A 2 4.41 13.32 -1.94
C LEU A 2 3.16 12.45 -1.63
N PRO A 3 3.16 11.54 -0.63
CA PRO A 3 1.97 10.72 -0.35
C PRO A 3 0.75 11.56 0.06
N GLY A 4 0.96 12.69 0.75
CA GLY A 4 -0.11 13.63 1.10
C GLY A 4 -0.71 14.31 -0.14
N ALA A 5 0.13 14.71 -1.10
CA ALA A 5 -0.35 15.28 -2.37
C ALA A 5 -1.18 14.25 -3.17
N ILE A 6 -0.70 13.00 -3.27
CA ILE A 6 -1.45 11.92 -3.93
C ILE A 6 -2.77 11.63 -3.20
N GLY A 7 -2.77 11.60 -1.87
CA GLY A 7 -4.00 11.40 -1.09
C GLY A 7 -5.05 12.48 -1.31
N LEU A 8 -4.64 13.75 -1.44
CA LEU A 8 -5.56 14.85 -1.79
C LEU A 8 -6.12 14.72 -3.21
N LEU A 9 -5.29 14.31 -4.18
CA LEU A 9 -5.75 14.03 -5.55
C LEU A 9 -6.75 12.87 -5.57
N GLN A 10 -6.47 11.77 -4.86
CA GLN A 10 -7.39 10.65 -4.71
C GLN A 10 -8.71 11.07 -4.06
N THR A 11 -8.65 11.88 -3.01
CA THR A 11 -9.83 12.42 -2.32
C THR A 11 -10.68 13.28 -3.26
N THR A 12 -10.03 14.07 -4.12
CA THR A 12 -10.71 14.87 -5.15
C THR A 12 -11.45 13.98 -6.15
N GLU A 13 -10.88 12.85 -6.58
CA GLU A 13 -11.60 11.88 -7.44
C GLU A 13 -12.80 11.25 -6.73
N VAL A 14 -12.68 10.91 -5.44
CA VAL A 14 -13.81 10.40 -4.65
C VAL A 14 -14.96 11.41 -4.62
N ILE A 15 -14.66 12.68 -4.39
CA ILE A 15 -15.68 13.75 -4.37
C ILE A 15 -16.38 13.85 -5.74
N LYS A 16 -15.63 13.83 -6.85
CA LYS A 16 -16.23 13.85 -8.21
C LYS A 16 -17.19 12.67 -8.43
N LEU A 17 -16.80 11.48 -8.00
CA LEU A 17 -17.62 10.28 -8.12
C LEU A 17 -18.89 10.34 -7.26
N VAL A 18 -18.76 10.76 -5.99
CA VAL A 18 -19.91 10.88 -5.06
C VAL A 18 -20.92 11.91 -5.56
N LEU A 19 -20.44 13.06 -6.02
CA LEU A 19 -21.30 14.13 -6.54
C LEU A 19 -21.80 13.86 -7.97
N ARG A 20 -21.28 12.82 -8.64
CA ARG A 20 -21.52 12.52 -10.07
C ARG A 20 -21.29 13.74 -10.95
N HIS A 21 -20.23 14.50 -10.66
CA HIS A 21 -19.95 15.78 -11.31
C HIS A 21 -18.47 15.90 -11.68
N GLY A 22 -18.20 16.57 -12.80
CA GLY A 22 -16.87 16.70 -13.38
C GLY A 22 -16.50 15.52 -14.29
N ASP A 23 -15.21 15.43 -14.63
CA ASP A 23 -14.65 14.37 -15.48
C ASP A 23 -13.69 13.50 -14.65
N PRO A 24 -14.13 12.32 -14.15
CA PRO A 24 -13.30 11.43 -13.36
C PRO A 24 -12.10 10.87 -14.13
N MET A 25 -11.05 10.47 -13.40
CA MET A 25 -9.84 9.85 -13.96
C MET A 25 -10.03 8.38 -14.38
N ILE A 26 -11.26 7.94 -14.64
CA ILE A 26 -11.57 6.57 -15.08
C ILE A 26 -10.88 6.31 -16.43
N GLY A 27 -10.14 5.19 -16.52
CA GLY A 27 -9.38 4.84 -17.73
C GLY A 27 -8.16 5.72 -17.97
N ARG A 28 -7.68 6.45 -16.96
CA ARG A 28 -6.48 7.29 -17.04
C ARG A 28 -5.58 7.05 -15.83
N LEU A 29 -4.28 7.03 -16.07
CA LEU A 29 -3.25 7.00 -15.05
C LEU A 29 -2.59 8.38 -14.97
N LEU A 30 -2.61 8.98 -13.78
CA LEU A 30 -1.88 10.21 -13.49
C LEU A 30 -0.48 9.87 -13.01
N LEU A 31 0.53 10.40 -13.69
CA LEU A 31 1.92 10.37 -13.26
C LEU A 31 2.28 11.74 -12.70
N TYR A 32 2.75 11.77 -11.45
CA TYR A 32 3.26 12.97 -10.80
C TYR A 32 4.77 12.84 -10.58
N ASP A 33 5.55 13.63 -11.32
CA ASP A 33 6.99 13.77 -11.11
C ASP A 33 7.21 14.94 -10.14
N ALA A 34 7.49 14.61 -8.88
CA ALA A 34 7.68 15.61 -7.82
C ALA A 34 8.98 16.41 -7.96
N MET A 35 10.02 15.85 -8.58
CA MET A 35 11.29 16.58 -8.78
C MET A 35 11.14 17.66 -9.84
N LYS A 36 10.41 17.35 -10.92
CA LYS A 36 10.13 18.30 -12.01
C LYS A 36 8.84 19.08 -11.79
N MET A 37 8.11 18.81 -10.72
CA MET A 37 6.80 19.39 -10.42
C MET A 37 5.84 19.32 -11.63
N SER A 38 5.75 18.14 -12.25
CA SER A 38 5.00 17.96 -13.50
C SER A 38 4.00 16.82 -13.42
N PHE A 39 2.91 16.96 -14.17
CA PHE A 39 1.85 15.96 -14.29
C PHE A 39 1.78 15.45 -15.72
N ARG A 40 1.58 14.14 -15.87
CA ARG A 40 1.35 13.50 -17.16
C ARG A 40 0.21 12.50 -17.04
N GLU A 41 -0.75 12.57 -17.96
CA GLU A 41 -1.82 11.59 -18.07
C GLU A 41 -1.49 10.55 -19.14
N VAL A 42 -1.77 9.28 -18.83
CA VAL A 42 -1.69 8.18 -19.78
C VAL A 42 -3.05 7.50 -19.83
N LYS A 43 -3.60 7.31 -21.03
CA LYS A 43 -4.86 6.57 -21.21
C LYS A 43 -4.61 5.08 -21.02
N VAL A 44 -5.38 4.46 -20.14
CA VAL A 44 -5.37 3.03 -19.86
C VAL A 44 -6.65 2.43 -20.41
N ARG A 45 -6.52 1.40 -21.25
CA ARG A 45 -7.67 0.70 -21.85
C ARG A 45 -7.79 -0.67 -21.23
N ARG A 46 -9.04 -1.15 -21.07
CA ARG A 46 -9.31 -2.54 -20.74
C ARG A 46 -8.68 -3.43 -21.81
N ASP A 47 -7.96 -4.45 -21.38
CA ASP A 47 -7.45 -5.51 -22.25
C ASP A 47 -8.52 -6.61 -22.37
N PRO A 48 -9.06 -6.87 -23.58
CA PRO A 48 -10.00 -7.98 -23.81
C PRO A 48 -9.43 -9.35 -23.44
N GLY A 49 -8.10 -9.51 -23.49
CA GLY A 49 -7.39 -10.74 -23.11
C GLY A 49 -7.04 -10.82 -21.62
N CYS A 50 -7.46 -9.87 -20.79
CA CYS A 50 -7.13 -9.87 -19.37
C CYS A 50 -7.70 -11.11 -18.67
N LEU A 51 -6.84 -11.89 -18.01
CA LEU A 51 -7.25 -13.12 -17.32
C LEU A 51 -8.22 -12.87 -16.15
N LEU A 52 -8.31 -11.64 -15.64
CA LEU A 52 -9.19 -11.27 -14.53
C LEU A 52 -10.52 -10.65 -15.00
N CYS A 53 -10.46 -9.68 -15.91
CA CYS A 53 -11.64 -8.90 -16.31
C CYS A 53 -11.82 -8.79 -17.84
N GLY A 54 -11.12 -9.62 -18.61
CA GLY A 54 -11.25 -9.73 -20.07
C GLY A 54 -12.56 -10.40 -20.47
N ASP A 55 -12.71 -10.73 -21.75
CA ASP A 55 -13.96 -11.30 -22.28
C ASP A 55 -14.09 -12.80 -21.97
N GLN A 56 -12.98 -13.46 -21.63
CA GLN A 56 -12.92 -14.85 -21.15
C GLN A 56 -12.02 -14.92 -19.90
N PRO A 57 -12.51 -14.45 -18.73
CA PRO A 57 -11.72 -14.45 -17.51
C PRO A 57 -11.47 -15.89 -17.03
N SER A 58 -10.23 -16.17 -16.63
CA SER A 58 -9.80 -17.46 -16.08
C SER A 58 -9.41 -17.39 -14.61
N ILE A 59 -9.17 -16.19 -14.08
CA ILE A 59 -8.93 -15.95 -12.65
C ILE A 59 -10.29 -15.73 -11.99
N THR A 60 -10.79 -16.74 -11.28
CA THR A 60 -12.12 -16.72 -10.64
C THR A 60 -12.07 -16.65 -9.12
N GLU A 61 -10.89 -16.86 -8.54
CA GLU A 61 -10.67 -16.84 -7.10
C GLU A 61 -9.33 -16.16 -6.79
N LEU A 62 -9.18 -15.73 -5.53
CA LEU A 62 -7.93 -15.17 -5.05
C LEU A 62 -6.91 -16.29 -4.91
N ILE A 63 -5.70 -16.06 -5.42
CA ILE A 63 -4.57 -16.92 -5.16
C ILE A 63 -4.17 -16.74 -3.69
N ASP A 64 -3.88 -17.84 -2.99
CA ASP A 64 -3.29 -17.74 -1.65
C ASP A 64 -1.91 -17.07 -1.76
N TYR A 65 -1.84 -15.83 -1.28
CA TYR A 65 -0.63 -15.02 -1.37
C TYR A 65 0.52 -15.62 -0.55
N LYS A 66 0.23 -16.45 0.47
CA LYS A 66 1.25 -17.17 1.24
C LYS A 66 1.87 -18.30 0.39
N GLU A 67 1.06 -19.00 -0.37
CA GLU A 67 1.51 -20.10 -1.25
C GLU A 67 2.21 -19.57 -2.51
N PHE A 68 1.68 -18.51 -3.12
CA PHE A 68 2.23 -17.91 -4.34
C PHE A 68 3.58 -17.21 -4.13
N CYS A 69 3.75 -16.52 -3.00
CA CYS A 69 4.99 -15.81 -2.73
C CYS A 69 6.18 -16.77 -2.56
N ASN A 70 5.95 -18.04 -2.19
CA ASN A 70 6.97 -19.07 -1.95
C ASN A 70 8.24 -18.52 -1.27
N VAL A 71 8.06 -17.52 -0.39
CA VAL A 71 9.11 -16.97 0.44
C VAL A 71 9.05 -17.83 1.70
N PRO A 72 9.99 -18.77 1.91
CA PRO A 72 10.17 -19.32 3.24
C PRO A 72 10.59 -18.13 4.11
N LEU A 73 9.66 -17.61 4.91
CA LEU A 73 10.01 -16.66 5.95
C LEU A 73 10.98 -17.39 6.89
N PRO A 74 12.22 -16.91 7.06
CA PRO A 74 13.12 -17.49 8.04
C PRO A 74 12.49 -17.31 9.43
N GLY A 75 12.17 -18.40 10.12
CA GLY A 75 11.59 -18.34 11.47
C GLY A 75 10.66 -19.51 11.77
N GLU A 76 10.25 -19.62 13.04
CA GLU A 76 9.18 -20.54 13.45
C GLU A 76 7.88 -20.16 12.73
N VAL A 77 7.03 -21.16 12.49
CA VAL A 77 5.68 -20.94 11.94
C VAL A 77 4.94 -20.03 12.91
N LEU A 78 4.71 -18.78 12.51
CA LEU A 78 3.95 -17.83 13.31
C LEU A 78 2.52 -18.36 13.45
N ASP A 79 2.02 -18.37 14.68
CA ASP A 79 0.64 -18.74 14.97
C ASP A 79 -0.32 -17.92 14.11
N THR A 80 -1.42 -18.54 13.70
CA THR A 80 -2.45 -17.90 12.86
C THR A 80 -3.14 -16.72 13.53
N GLU A 81 -2.97 -16.60 14.85
CA GLU A 81 -3.36 -15.43 15.65
C GLU A 81 -2.15 -14.51 15.80
N PHE A 82 -2.07 -13.50 14.94
CA PHE A 82 -1.05 -12.46 15.01
C PHE A 82 -1.49 -11.38 16.00
N ASP A 83 -0.97 -11.40 17.22
CA ASP A 83 -1.15 -10.32 18.18
C ASP A 83 -0.18 -9.17 17.84
N GLU A 84 -0.64 -8.23 17.02
CA GLU A 84 0.12 -7.04 16.63
C GLU A 84 0.59 -6.24 17.85
N SER A 85 -0.20 -6.23 18.94
CA SER A 85 0.13 -5.50 20.17
C SER A 85 1.35 -6.06 20.91
N ALA A 86 1.69 -7.34 20.68
CA ALA A 86 2.89 -7.95 21.25
C ALA A 86 4.20 -7.46 20.61
N TYR A 87 4.12 -6.88 19.41
CA TYR A 87 5.25 -6.36 18.65
C TYR A 87 5.31 -4.82 18.61
N GLU A 88 4.35 -4.15 19.27
CA GLU A 88 4.33 -2.70 19.42
C GLU A 88 4.90 -2.28 20.79
N ILE A 89 5.53 -1.10 20.84
CA ILE A 89 5.97 -0.46 22.08
C ILE A 89 5.59 1.01 22.05
N SER A 90 5.03 1.54 23.14
CA SER A 90 4.73 2.97 23.18
C SER A 90 6.02 3.80 23.27
N PRO A 91 6.02 5.05 22.79
CA PRO A 91 7.18 5.93 22.93
C PRO A 91 7.64 6.14 24.38
N VAL A 92 6.71 6.07 25.34
CA VAL A 92 7.01 6.22 26.77
C VAL A 92 7.71 4.98 27.33
N GLU A 93 7.29 3.80 26.91
CA GLU A 93 7.92 2.53 27.31
C GLU A 93 9.30 2.38 26.67
N LEU A 94 9.43 2.65 25.37
CA LEU A 94 10.73 2.62 24.68
C LEU A 94 11.74 3.56 25.36
N LYS A 95 11.31 4.76 25.79
CA LYS A 95 12.17 5.68 26.52
C LYS A 95 12.67 5.08 27.84
N LYS A 96 11.84 4.35 28.58
CA LYS A 96 12.24 3.68 29.82
C LYS A 96 13.24 2.56 29.51
N THR A 97 12.96 1.74 28.50
CA THR A 97 13.83 0.65 28.07
C THR A 97 15.21 1.15 27.65
N LEU A 98 15.31 2.29 26.95
CA LEU A 98 16.59 2.91 26.59
C LEU A 98 17.35 3.51 27.78
N GLN A 99 16.69 3.73 28.92
CA GLN A 99 17.30 4.27 30.15
C GLN A 99 17.77 3.18 31.10
N THR A 100 17.10 2.03 31.10
CA THR A 100 17.63 0.78 31.68
C THR A 100 18.69 0.24 30.74
N GLU A 101 19.90 -0.10 31.21
CA GLU A 101 20.99 -0.63 30.37
C GLU A 101 20.73 -2.07 29.89
N GLU A 102 19.51 -2.37 29.43
CA GLU A 102 19.19 -3.60 28.71
C GLU A 102 19.79 -3.51 27.30
N GLU A 103 20.31 -4.63 26.78
CA GLU A 103 20.82 -4.71 25.40
C GLU A 103 19.69 -4.45 24.41
N THR A 104 19.51 -3.19 24.02
CA THR A 104 18.48 -2.72 23.10
C THR A 104 19.13 -2.12 21.86
N VAL A 105 18.64 -2.49 20.68
CA VAL A 105 19.06 -1.90 19.40
C VAL A 105 17.91 -1.08 18.83
N LEU A 106 18.14 0.22 18.61
CA LEU A 106 17.18 1.11 17.95
C LEU A 106 17.57 1.30 16.48
N LEU A 107 16.74 0.78 15.57
CA LEU A 107 16.90 0.96 14.13
C LEU A 107 16.00 2.08 13.63
N ASP A 108 16.59 3.19 13.21
CA ASP A 108 15.87 4.29 12.55
C ASP A 108 15.81 4.03 11.04
N VAL A 109 14.60 3.83 10.51
CA VAL A 109 14.35 3.52 9.09
C VAL A 109 13.96 4.76 8.28
N ARG A 110 14.09 5.96 8.84
CA ARG A 110 13.86 7.22 8.13
C ARG A 110 15.09 7.55 7.28
N GLU A 111 14.87 7.90 6.02
CA GLU A 111 15.90 8.46 5.11
C GLU A 111 16.21 9.93 5.44
#